data_AF-A0A5A9Z491-F1
#
_entry.id   AF-A0A5A9Z491-F1
#
_cell.length_a   1.000
_cell.length_b   1.000
_cell.length_c   1.000
_cell.angle_alpha   90.00
_cell.angle_beta   90.00
_cell.angle_gamma   90.00
#
_symmetry.space_group_name_H-M   'P 1'
#
loop_
_entity.id
_entity.type
_entity.pdbx_description
1 polymer ?
#
loop_
_entity_poly.entity_id
_entity_poly.type
_entity_poly.pdbx_seq_one_letter_code
_entity_poly.pdbx_strand_id
1 'polypeptide(L)' 'MLDHKIGYHADIRQKEAGISVRDYFAAKAMQVYLSQDRPPREAPPISYAEISYEMADAMLAARAAK' A
#
# COMPACT_ATOMS: atom_id res chain seq x y z
N MET A 1 -27.28 40.44 17.73
CA MET A 1 -26.96 40.03 16.35
C MET A 1 -25.63 39.31 16.39
N LEU A 2 -25.63 37.97 16.32
CA LEU A 2 -24.42 37.15 16.30
C LEU A 2 -24.11 36.81 14.85
N ASP A 3 -23.05 37.42 14.32
CA ASP A 3 -22.48 37.13 13.00
C ASP A 3 -22.11 35.65 12.93
N HIS A 4 -22.88 34.89 12.16
CA HIS A 4 -22.56 33.52 11.79
C HIS A 4 -21.34 33.55 10.86
N LYS A 5 -20.14 33.47 11.44
CA LYS A 5 -18.92 33.19 10.68
C LYS A 5 -19.06 31.80 10.09
N ILE A 6 -19.25 31.79 8.78
CA ILE A 6 -19.25 30.65 7.86
C ILE A 6 -18.14 29.69 8.29
N GLY A 7 -18.53 28.55 8.85
CA GLY A 7 -17.62 27.49 9.23
C GLY A 7 -16.91 26.97 7.98
N TYR A 8 -15.61 26.73 8.11
CA TYR A 8 -14.78 26.06 7.11
C TYR A 8 -15.53 24.87 6.51
N HIS A 9 -15.92 24.96 5.25
CA HIS A 9 -16.18 23.77 4.45
C HIS A 9 -14.81 23.09 4.30
N ALA A 10 -14.50 22.17 5.22
CA ALA A 10 -13.45 21.19 4.99
C ALA A 10 -13.74 20.62 3.60
N ASP A 11 -12.83 20.85 2.66
CA ASP A 11 -12.96 20.35 1.31
C ASP A 11 -13.00 18.82 1.40
N ILE A 12 -14.21 18.24 1.39
CA ILE A 12 -14.44 16.78 1.51
C ILE A 12 -13.93 16.06 0.24
N ARG A 13 -13.25 16.78 -0.65
CA ARG A 13 -12.51 16.25 -1.79
C ARG A 13 -11.08 15.87 -1.40
N GLN A 14 -10.89 15.32 -0.21
CA GLN A 14 -9.74 14.43 -0.03
C GLN A 14 -10.01 13.25 -0.96
N LYS A 15 -9.46 13.28 -2.17
CA LYS A 15 -9.41 12.10 -3.04
C LYS A 15 -8.78 11.03 -2.18
N GLU A 16 -9.58 10.12 -1.62
CA GLU A 16 -9.08 8.87 -1.11
C GLU A 16 -8.42 8.20 -2.31
N ALA A 17 -7.11 8.39 -2.43
CA ALA A 17 -6.32 7.69 -3.42
C ALA A 17 -6.38 6.23 -2.97
N GLY A 18 -7.28 5.46 -3.59
CA GLY A 18 -7.39 4.03 -3.32
C GLY A 18 -6.05 3.34 -3.56
N ILE A 19 -5.92 2.12 -3.03
CA ILE A 19 -4.72 1.31 -3.26
C ILE A 19 -4.60 0.97 -4.75
N SER A 20 -3.37 1.01 -5.29
CA SER A 20 -3.14 0.51 -6.63
C SER A 20 -3.13 -1.03 -6.65
N VAL A 21 -3.27 -1.62 -7.83
CA VAL A 21 -3.13 -3.09 -8.01
C VAL A 21 -1.72 -3.55 -7.60
N ARG A 22 -0.72 -2.69 -7.79
CA ARG A 22 0.66 -2.92 -7.35
C ARG A 22 0.74 -3.03 -5.83
N ASP A 23 0.11 -2.10 -5.12
CA ASP A 23 0.09 -2.10 -3.64
C ASP A 23 -0.64 -3.33 -3.10
N TYR A 24 -1.72 -3.75 -3.78
CA TYR A 24 -2.43 -4.97 -3.43
C TYR A 24 -1.54 -6.23 -3.59
N PHE A 25 -0.81 -6.37 -4.70
CA PHE A 25 0.12 -7.48 -4.89
C PHE A 25 1.28 -7.45 -3.89
N ALA A 26 1.84 -6.26 -3.62
CA ALA A 26 2.90 -6.10 -2.63
C ALA A 26 2.40 -6.50 -1.23
N ALA A 27 1.22 -6.06 -0.81
CA ALA A 27 0.64 -6.45 0.47
C ALA A 27 0.45 -7.97 0.60
N LYS A 28 0.04 -8.65 -0.48
CA LYS A 28 -0.10 -10.12 -0.50
C LYS A 28 1.24 -10.84 -0.41
N ALA A 29 2.25 -10.36 -1.14
CA ALA A 29 3.60 -10.90 -1.04
C ALA A 29 4.15 -10.74 0.39
N MET A 30 3.99 -9.56 0.97
CA MET A 30 4.43 -9.25 2.34
C MET A 30 3.76 -10.15 3.38
N GLN A 31 2.45 -10.40 3.24
CA GLN A 31 1.71 -11.31 4.12
C GLN A 31 2.33 -12.71 4.16
N VAL A 32 2.76 -13.24 3.01
CA VAL A 32 3.42 -14.55 2.93
C VAL A 32 4.77 -14.53 3.65
N TYR A 33 5.60 -13.52 3.41
CA TYR A 33 6.92 -13.43 4.07
C TYR A 33 6.82 -13.31 5.58
N LEU A 34 5.86 -12.53 6.09
CA LEU A 34 5.67 -12.31 7.53
C LEU A 34 5.00 -13.49 8.24
N SER A 35 4.32 -14.38 7.51
CA SER A 35 3.61 -15.54 8.08
C SER A 35 4.47 -16.80 8.22
N GLN A 36 5.73 -16.77 7.75
CA GLN A 36 6.62 -17.92 7.89
C GLN A 36 7.03 -18.11 9.36
N ASP A 37 7.07 -19.36 9.85
CA ASP A 37 7.35 -19.72 11.27
C ASP A 37 8.69 -19.20 11.81
N ARG A 38 9.63 -18.91 10.91
CA ARG A 38 10.89 -18.25 11.21
C ARG A 38 11.03 -17.08 10.24
N PRO A 39 10.30 -15.97 10.45
CA PRO A 39 10.66 -14.77 9.70
C PRO A 39 12.11 -14.48 10.14
N PRO A 40 13.05 -14.23 9.22
CA PRO A 40 14.39 -13.85 9.62
C PRO A 40 14.25 -12.62 10.53
N ARG A 41 14.36 -12.84 11.85
CA ARG A 41 14.24 -11.81 12.90
C ARG A 41 15.27 -10.70 12.71
N GLU A 42 16.30 -11.00 11.92
CA GLU A 42 17.43 -10.15 11.58
C GLU A 42 17.21 -9.35 10.28
N ALA A 43 16.23 -9.72 9.46
CA ALA A 43 15.95 -8.98 8.23
C ALA A 43 15.22 -7.68 8.57
N PRO A 44 15.75 -6.51 8.16
CA PRO A 44 15.12 -5.23 8.46
C PRO A 44 13.78 -5.13 7.72
N PRO A 45 12.74 -4.49 8.30
CA PRO A 45 11.42 -4.34 7.67
C PRO A 45 11.44 -3.83 6.22
N ILE A 46 12.45 -3.01 5.89
CA ILE A 46 12.66 -2.49 4.53
C ILE A 46 12.89 -3.59 3.50
N SER A 47 13.59 -4.68 3.88
CA SER A 47 13.88 -5.80 2.97
C SER A 47 12.61 -6.53 2.54
N TYR A 48 11.66 -6.72 3.45
CA TYR A 48 10.37 -7.32 3.12
C TYR A 48 9.53 -6.42 2.22
N ALA A 49 9.61 -5.10 2.41
CA ALA A 49 8.90 -4.15 1.56
C ALA A 49 9.46 -4.16 0.13
N GLU A 50 10.78 -4.08 -0.04
CA GLU A 50 11.45 -4.11 -1.35
C GLU A 50 11.11 -5.39 -2.11
N ILE A 51 11.32 -6.56 -1.48
CA ILE A 51 11.03 -7.86 -2.10
C ILE A 51 9.54 -7.99 -2.47
N SER A 52 8.64 -7.44 -1.66
CA SER A 52 7.20 -7.47 -1.94
C SER A 52 6.83 -6.62 -3.16
N TYR A 53 7.46 -5.45 -3.33
CA TYR A 53 7.25 -4.63 -4.51
C TYR A 53 7.88 -5.23 -5.76
N GLU A 54 9.05 -5.86 -5.66
CA GLU A 54 9.66 -6.60 -6.77
C GLU A 54 8.74 -7.72 -7.27
N MET A 55 8.13 -8.48 -6.34
CA MET A 55 7.15 -9.50 -6.68
C MET A 55 5.91 -8.90 -7.36
N ALA A 56 5.41 -7.75 -6.86
CA ALA A 56 4.28 -7.05 -7.46
C ALA A 56 4.58 -6.61 -8.90
N ASP A 57 5.79 -6.08 -9.14
CA ASP A 57 6.23 -5.63 -10.45
C ASP A 57 6.38 -6.83 -11.43
N ALA A 58 6.88 -7.97 -10.96
CA ALA A 58 6.94 -9.21 -11.74
C ALA A 58 5.54 -9.72 -12.14
N MET A 59 4.55 -9.65 -11.22
CA MET A 59 3.16 -10.05 -11.52
C MET A 59 2.51 -9.14 -12.57
N LEU A 60 2.76 -7.82 -12.49
CA LEU A 60 2.27 -6.86 -13.47
C LEU A 60 2.90 -7.10 -14.85
N ALA A 61 4.21 -7.36 -14.90
CA ALA A 61 4.90 -7.71 -16.14
C ALA A 61 4.34 -8.99 -16.77
N ALA A 62 4.13 -10.05 -15.97
CA ALA A 62 3.54 -11.30 -16.43
C ALA A 62 2.09 -11.14 -16.94
N ARG A 63 1.33 -10.20 -16.36
CA ARG A 63 -0.01 -9.84 -16.85
C ARG A 63 0.04 -9.11 -18.18
N ALA A 64 0.98 -8.18 -18.35
CA ALA A 64 1.12 -7.37 -19.56
C ALA A 64 1.64 -8.16 -20.76
N ALA A 65 2.31 -9.29 -20.53
CA ALA A 65 2.81 -10.19 -21.56
C ALA A 65 1.75 -11.15 -22.14
N LYS A 66 0.50 -11.08 -21.67
CA LYS A 66 -0.66 -11.84 -22.17
C LYS A 66 -1.56 -10.94 -23.01
#